data_AF-A0A353XW28-F1
#
_entry.id   AF-A0A353XW28-F1
#
_cell.length_a   1.000
_cell.length_b   1.000
_cell.length_c   1.000
_cell.angle_alpha   90.00
_cell.angle_beta   90.00
_cell.angle_gamma   90.00
#
_symmetry.space_group_name_H-M   'P 1'
#
loop_
_entity.id
_entity.type
_entity.pdbx_description
1 polymer ?
#
loop_
_entity_poly.entity_id
_entity_poly.type
_entity_poly.pdbx_seq_one_letter_code
_entity_poly.pdbx_strand_id
1 'polypeptide(L)'
;MEVTTNDYAKTMNSALIQGNLRHVQQRIDTAARRFSRNSSEIQLLTASKTRAADDIIAAYQAGQTAFGENYVTEAIEKIKTLSDYPLEWHY
;
A
#
# COMPACT_ATOMS: atom_id res chain seq x y z
N MET A 1 8.91 6.70 -29.23
CA MET A 1 9.19 7.05 -27.82
C MET A 1 9.87 5.86 -27.19
N GLU A 2 11.15 5.98 -26.84
CA GLU A 2 11.88 4.93 -26.11
C GLU A 2 11.43 4.98 -24.64
N VAL A 3 10.63 4.00 -24.23
CA VAL A 3 10.39 3.73 -22.81
C VAL A 3 11.70 3.18 -22.25
N THR A 4 12.27 3.84 -21.24
CA THR A 4 13.56 3.45 -20.68
C THR A 4 13.43 2.20 -19.81
N THR A 5 14.52 1.46 -19.60
CA THR A 5 14.56 0.29 -18.72
C THR A 5 14.02 0.58 -17.31
N ASN A 6 14.18 1.82 -16.84
CA ASN A 6 13.72 2.27 -15.52
C ASN A 6 12.18 2.36 -15.44
N ASP A 7 11.52 2.76 -16.52
CA ASP A 7 10.05 2.86 -16.57
C ASP A 7 9.40 1.47 -16.56
N TYR A 8 10.04 0.48 -17.20
CA TYR A 8 9.60 -0.92 -17.15
C TYR A 8 9.71 -1.51 -15.75
N ALA A 9 10.84 -1.28 -15.07
CA ALA A 9 11.05 -1.76 -13.70
C ALA A 9 10.02 -1.16 -12.74
N LYS A 10 9.76 0.16 -12.84
CA LYS A 10 8.73 0.85 -12.05
C LYS A 10 7.33 0.30 -12.31
N THR A 11 6.98 0.08 -13.57
CA THR A 11 5.68 -0.49 -13.96
C THR A 11 5.50 -1.91 -13.40
N MET A 12 6.53 -2.76 -13.51
CA MET A 12 6.49 -4.10 -12.96
C MET A 12 6.39 -4.09 -11.42
N ASN A 13 7.12 -3.21 -10.74
CA ASN A 13 7.03 -3.10 -9.29
C ASN A 13 5.64 -2.67 -8.83
N SER A 14 5.04 -1.68 -9.51
CA SER A 14 3.65 -1.27 -9.25
C SER A 14 2.68 -2.45 -9.42
N ALA A 15 2.78 -3.20 -10.53
CA ALA A 15 1.93 -4.37 -10.78
C ALA A 15 2.09 -5.45 -9.69
N LEU A 16 3.31 -5.68 -9.21
CA LEU A 16 3.60 -6.61 -8.11
C LEU A 16 2.97 -6.15 -6.79
N ILE A 17 3.09 -4.87 -6.45
CA ILE A 17 2.49 -4.30 -5.23
C ILE A 17 0.97 -4.48 -5.25
N GLN A 18 0.32 -4.10 -6.35
CA GLN A 18 -1.12 -4.24 -6.49
C GLN A 18 -1.58 -5.71 -6.43
N GLY A 19 -0.81 -6.61 -7.06
CA GLY A 19 -1.08 -8.05 -7.01
C GLY A 19 -0.97 -8.63 -5.61
N ASN A 20 0.09 -8.26 -4.87
CA ASN A 20 0.32 -8.69 -3.50
C ASN A 20 -0.80 -8.19 -2.57
N LEU A 21 -1.21 -6.92 -2.72
CA LEU A 21 -2.29 -6.36 -1.92
C LEU A 21 -3.60 -7.10 -2.14
N ARG A 22 -3.99 -7.34 -3.41
CA ARG A 22 -5.18 -8.15 -3.73
C ARG A 22 -5.14 -9.54 -3.11
N HIS A 23 -3.98 -10.19 -3.15
CA HIS A 23 -3.81 -11.51 -2.55
C HIS A 23 -3.97 -11.47 -1.02
N VAL A 24 -3.43 -10.45 -0.34
CA VAL A 24 -3.62 -10.27 1.11
C VAL A 24 -5.10 -9.99 1.43
N GLN A 25 -5.76 -9.12 0.67
CA GLN A 25 -7.19 -8.84 0.85
C GLN A 25 -8.05 -10.12 0.75
N GLN A 26 -7.79 -10.95 -0.26
CA GLN A 26 -8.47 -12.24 -0.43
C GLN A 26 -8.25 -13.19 0.75
N ARG A 27 -7.04 -13.19 1.32
CA ARG A 27 -6.73 -13.99 2.52
C ARG A 27 -7.51 -13.48 3.73
N ILE A 28 -7.64 -12.16 3.90
CA ILE A 28 -8.46 -11.54 4.95
C ILE A 28 -9.93 -11.95 4.78
N ASP A 29 -10.48 -11.81 3.57
CA ASP A 29 -11.86 -12.19 3.27
C ASP A 29 -12.14 -13.66 3.57
N THR A 30 -11.23 -14.54 3.14
CA THR A 30 -11.34 -15.98 3.37
C THR A 30 -11.31 -16.31 4.86
N ALA A 31 -10.40 -15.68 5.61
CA ALA A 31 -10.31 -15.86 7.05
C ALA A 31 -11.54 -15.33 7.79
N ALA A 32 -12.05 -14.15 7.43
CA ALA A 32 -13.25 -13.56 8.01
C ALA A 32 -14.46 -14.48 7.82
N ARG A 33 -14.68 -14.95 6.58
CA ARG A 33 -15.78 -15.88 6.24
C ARG A 33 -15.69 -17.19 7.00
N ARG A 34 -14.48 -17.74 7.19
CA ARG A 34 -14.26 -18.98 7.96
C ARG A 34 -14.78 -18.88 9.39
N PHE A 35 -14.78 -17.69 9.98
CA PHE A 35 -15.25 -17.44 11.35
C PHE A 35 -16.55 -16.63 11.39
N SER A 36 -17.31 -16.61 10.28
CA SER A 36 -18.59 -15.88 10.17
C SER A 36 -18.49 -14.40 10.55
N ARG A 37 -17.34 -13.77 10.29
CA ARG A 37 -17.11 -12.33 10.48
C ARG A 37 -17.23 -11.59 9.15
N ASN A 38 -17.61 -10.31 9.21
CA ASN A 38 -17.51 -9.44 8.07
C ASN A 38 -16.05 -8.97 7.91
N SER A 39 -15.48 -9.08 6.71
CA SER A 39 -14.11 -8.62 6.46
C SER A 39 -13.97 -7.11 6.57
N SER A 40 -15.05 -6.34 6.45
CA SER A 40 -15.03 -4.89 6.68
C SER A 40 -14.73 -4.51 8.13
N GLU A 41 -14.84 -5.44 9.08
CA GLU A 41 -14.42 -5.23 10.47
C GLU A 41 -12.90 -5.40 10.68
N ILE A 42 -12.17 -5.81 9.65
CA ILE A 42 -10.74 -6.08 9.70
C ILE A 42 -10.02 -5.02 8.87
N GLN A 43 -9.29 -4.15 9.53
CA GLN A 43 -8.47 -3.14 8.86
C GLN A 43 -7.08 -3.73 8.55
N LEU A 44 -6.68 -3.66 7.28
CA LEU A 44 -5.31 -3.95 6.87
C LEU A 44 -4.45 -2.69 7.06
N LEU A 45 -3.48 -2.76 7.97
CA LEU A 45 -2.46 -1.74 8.14
C LEU A 45 -1.19 -2.14 7.39
N THR A 46 -0.83 -1.41 6.34
CA THR A 46 0.35 -1.74 5.52
C THR A 46 1.59 -1.05 6.05
N ALA A 47 2.59 -1.80 6.50
CA ALA A 47 3.87 -1.23 6.92
C ALA A 47 4.67 -0.74 5.70
N SER A 48 4.96 0.56 5.64
CA SER A 48 5.59 1.22 4.49
C SER A 48 7.00 1.73 4.74
N LYS A 49 7.59 1.48 5.93
CA LYS A 49 8.99 1.80 6.22
C LYS A 49 9.92 1.29 5.12
N THR A 50 10.93 2.06 4.75
CA THR A 50 11.89 1.79 3.67
C THR A 50 11.29 1.70 2.26
N ARG A 51 10.00 2.02 2.05
CA ARG A 51 9.37 2.05 0.73
C ARG A 51 9.32 3.47 0.18
N ALA A 52 9.51 3.59 -1.13
CA ALA A 52 9.43 4.89 -1.82
C ALA A 52 7.97 5.37 -1.91
N ALA A 53 7.78 6.68 -2.11
CA ALA A 53 6.46 7.27 -2.30
C ALA A 53 5.68 6.64 -3.48
N ASP A 54 6.38 6.30 -4.58
CA ASP A 54 5.79 5.62 -5.73
C ASP A 54 5.16 4.26 -5.37
N ASP A 55 5.75 3.51 -4.44
CA ASP A 55 5.23 2.22 -3.99
C ASP A 55 3.94 2.41 -3.17
N ILE A 56 3.88 3.48 -2.37
CA ILE A 56 2.71 3.85 -1.59
C ILE A 56 1.58 4.30 -2.53
N ILE A 57 1.89 5.06 -3.57
CA ILE A 57 0.92 5.44 -4.61
C ILE A 57 0.39 4.20 -5.34
N ALA A 58 1.25 3.24 -5.68
CA ALA A 58 0.82 1.98 -6.29
C ALA A 58 -0.12 1.17 -5.37
N ALA A 59 0.16 1.14 -4.07
CA ALA A 59 -0.72 0.51 -3.08
C ALA A 59 -2.04 1.26 -2.94
N TYR A 60 -2.02 2.60 -2.92
CA TYR A 60 -3.21 3.45 -2.90
C TYR A 60 -4.11 3.23 -4.11
N GLN A 61 -3.52 3.13 -5.31
CA GLN A 61 -4.25 2.80 -6.55
C GLN A 61 -4.94 1.42 -6.48
N ALA A 62 -4.45 0.51 -5.64
CA ALA A 62 -5.09 -0.77 -5.35
C ALA A 62 -6.06 -0.74 -4.15
N GLY A 63 -6.33 0.44 -3.59
CA GLY A 63 -7.32 0.66 -2.53
C GLY A 63 -6.76 0.73 -1.12
N GLN A 64 -5.43 0.66 -0.92
CA GLN A 64 -4.84 0.80 0.41
C GLN A 64 -4.81 2.26 0.86
N THR A 65 -5.38 2.56 2.03
CA THR A 65 -5.39 3.93 2.57
C THR A 65 -4.64 4.07 3.90
N ALA A 66 -4.52 3.00 4.68
CA ALA A 66 -3.86 3.02 6.00
C ALA A 66 -2.41 2.49 5.94
N PHE A 67 -1.46 3.33 6.36
CA PHE A 67 -0.04 3.02 6.30
C PHE A 67 0.63 3.16 7.67
N GLY A 68 1.52 2.24 7.99
CA GLY A 68 2.31 2.22 9.21
C GLY A 68 3.77 2.56 8.95
N GLU A 69 4.31 3.51 9.69
CA GLU A 69 5.73 3.91 9.65
C GLU A 69 6.41 3.65 10.98
N ASN A 70 7.64 3.15 10.95
CA ASN A 70 8.41 2.89 12.17
C ASN A 70 9.36 4.04 12.54
N TYR A 71 9.58 5.00 11.63
CA TYR A 71 10.53 6.10 11.82
C TYR A 71 9.85 7.45 11.56
N VAL A 72 9.77 8.32 12.57
CA VAL A 72 9.02 9.61 12.49
C VAL A 72 9.53 10.47 11.34
N THR A 73 10.86 10.55 11.16
CA THR A 73 11.47 11.38 10.12
C THR A 73 11.03 10.94 8.73
N GLU A 74 11.01 9.63 8.48
CA GLU A 74 10.54 9.06 7.21
C GLU A 74 9.03 9.30 7.02
N ALA A 75 8.24 9.15 8.09
CA ALA A 75 6.81 9.41 8.06
C ALA A 75 6.50 10.87 7.67
N ILE A 76 7.17 11.85 8.29
CA ILE A 76 6.96 13.28 8.00
C ILE A 76 7.27 13.59 6.53
N GLU A 77 8.36 13.04 6.00
CA GLU A 77 8.73 13.24 4.59
C GLU A 77 7.68 12.66 3.64
N LYS A 78 7.17 11.46 3.92
CA LYS A 78 6.12 10.81 3.13
C LYS A 78 4.79 11.54 3.23
N ILE A 79 4.36 11.94 4.42
CA ILE A 79 3.13 12.71 4.63
C ILE A 79 3.17 13.99 3.80
N LYS A 80 4.31 14.71 3.82
CA LYS A 80 4.49 15.91 3.01
C LYS A 80 4.47 15.61 1.51
N THR A 81 5.16 14.56 1.08
CA THR A 81 5.25 14.17 -0.34
C THR A 81 3.93 13.69 -0.91
N LEU A 82 3.09 13.07 -0.08
CA LEU A 82 1.82 12.45 -0.45
C LEU A 82 0.61 13.23 0.06
N SER A 83 0.76 14.54 0.29
CA SER A 83 -0.30 15.40 0.85
C SER A 83 -1.57 15.45 0.00
N ASP A 84 -1.45 15.16 -1.30
CA ASP A 84 -2.58 15.14 -2.24
C ASP A 84 -3.39 13.83 -2.17
N TYR A 85 -2.90 12.85 -1.42
CA TYR A 85 -3.55 11.56 -1.23
C TYR A 85 -4.20 11.49 0.15
N PRO A 86 -5.48 11.06 0.25
CA PRO A 86 -6.20 10.95 1.51
C PRO A 86 -5.77 9.69 2.29
N LEU A 87 -4.51 9.68 2.76
CA LEU A 87 -3.90 8.54 3.46
C LEU A 87 -4.02 8.68 4.98
N GLU A 88 -4.23 7.56 5.65
CA GLU A 88 -4.18 7.42 7.11
C GLU A 88 -2.78 6.95 7.51
N TRP A 89 -2.15 7.65 8.45
CA TRP A 89 -0.78 7.37 8.90
C TRP A 89 -0.79 6.91 10.36
N HIS A 90 -0.13 5.79 10.63
CA HIS A 90 0.06 5.22 11.96
C HIS A 90 1.55 5.11 12.29
N TYR A 91 1.90 5.33 13.56
CA TYR A 91 3.27 5.25 14.08
C TYR A 91 3.30 4.40 15.35
#